data_AF-A0A0Q6VIS5-F1
#
_entry.id   AF-A0A0Q6VIS5-F1
#
_cell.length_a   1.000
_cell.length_b   1.000
_cell.length_c   1.000
_cell.angle_alpha   90.00
_cell.angle_beta   90.00
_cell.angle_gamma   90.00
#
_symmetry.space_group_name_H-M   'P 1'
#
loop_
_entity.id
_entity.type
_entity.pdbx_description
1 polymer ?
#
loop_
_entity_poly.entity_id
_entity_poly.type
_entity_poly.pdbx_seq_one_letter_code
_entity_poly.pdbx_strand_id
1 'polypeptide(L)'
;MGKPNAQLDSVFVRKDGDTAKDFHAAADGKGATFTLLMARDSAGNSWLIGGYNPQSWSSTDGDHVTLPESERTAFIFNATANHVYRQVPTPPDQGVPDYGSHQTYNCEQCGPSFGSGADLLVTDDLTTGGSSYLTSYYSFEPGAEPFGGSLAGTGQFTYSAMEVYAVREVPEPATLALLVAGLGAMAYACRKAR
;
A
#
# COMPACT_ATOMS: atom_id res chain seq x y z
N MET A 1 8.92 -5.40 -3.10
CA MET A 1 9.47 -4.47 -4.11
C MET A 1 10.72 -5.10 -4.74
N GLY A 2 10.55 -6.05 -5.67
CA GLY A 2 11.65 -6.84 -6.26
C GLY A 2 12.04 -6.41 -7.67
N LYS A 3 11.67 -5.18 -8.07
CA LYS A 3 11.95 -4.64 -9.40
C LYS A 3 13.03 -3.56 -9.28
N PRO A 4 14.16 -3.68 -10.01
CA PRO A 4 15.35 -2.84 -9.79
C PRO A 4 15.14 -1.36 -10.14
N ASN A 5 14.09 -1.02 -10.89
CA ASN A 5 13.85 0.34 -11.40
C ASN A 5 12.43 0.83 -11.08
N ALA A 6 12.11 0.99 -9.79
CA ALA A 6 10.85 1.58 -9.37
C ALA A 6 11.03 3.06 -9.01
N GLN A 7 10.12 3.92 -9.51
CA GLN A 7 10.01 5.32 -9.13
C GLN A 7 8.75 5.52 -8.27
N LEU A 8 8.86 6.42 -7.29
CA LEU A 8 7.74 6.86 -6.48
C LEU A 8 7.32 8.26 -6.93
N ASP A 9 6.06 8.39 -7.33
CA ASP A 9 5.47 9.66 -7.70
C ASP A 9 4.42 10.05 -6.67
N SER A 10 4.56 11.22 -6.08
CA SER A 10 3.56 11.73 -5.13
C SER A 10 2.23 11.90 -5.85
N VAL A 11 1.20 11.21 -5.38
CA VAL A 11 -0.17 11.34 -5.89
C VAL A 11 -1.07 12.12 -4.94
N PHE A 12 -0.81 12.04 -3.64
CA PHE A 12 -1.60 12.75 -2.63
C PHE A 12 -0.73 13.15 -1.45
N VAL A 13 -0.89 14.40 -0.99
CA VAL A 13 -0.32 14.91 0.26
C VAL A 13 -1.43 15.66 0.95
N ARG A 14 -1.87 15.15 2.10
CA ARG A 14 -3.02 15.70 2.84
C ARG A 14 -2.73 17.12 3.28
N LYS A 15 -3.70 17.99 3.08
CA LYS A 15 -3.78 19.37 3.60
C LYS A 15 -4.96 19.49 4.55
N ASP A 16 -4.95 20.54 5.36
CA ASP A 16 -6.05 20.83 6.26
C ASP A 16 -7.35 21.05 5.47
N GLY A 17 -8.37 20.26 5.78
CA GLY A 17 -9.67 20.28 5.11
C GLY A 17 -9.82 19.30 3.95
N ASP A 18 -8.77 18.58 3.54
CA ASP A 18 -8.92 17.48 2.59
C ASP A 18 -9.75 16.34 3.19
N THR A 19 -10.53 15.68 2.34
CA THR A 19 -11.42 14.58 2.69
C THR A 19 -11.09 13.31 1.92
N ALA A 20 -11.72 12.17 2.26
CA ALA A 20 -11.60 10.93 1.49
C ALA A 20 -11.95 11.13 0.01
N LYS A 21 -12.87 12.04 -0.30
CA LYS A 21 -13.19 12.42 -1.68
C LYS A 21 -11.98 13.02 -2.41
N ASP A 22 -11.22 13.89 -1.75
CA ASP A 22 -10.02 14.51 -2.33
C ASP A 22 -8.90 13.48 -2.52
N PHE A 23 -8.76 12.56 -1.56
CA PHE A 23 -7.88 11.41 -1.68
C PHE A 23 -8.25 10.55 -2.90
N HIS A 24 -9.50 10.13 -3.03
CA HIS A 24 -9.97 9.30 -4.15
C HIS A 24 -9.81 10.02 -5.49
N ALA A 25 -10.13 11.31 -5.56
CA ALA A 25 -9.92 12.11 -6.77
C ALA A 25 -8.45 12.10 -7.25
N ALA A 26 -7.49 11.94 -6.33
CA ALA A 26 -6.07 11.92 -6.62
C ALA A 26 -5.50 10.51 -6.82
N ALA A 27 -5.92 9.54 -6.00
CA ALA A 27 -5.30 8.22 -5.87
C ALA A 27 -6.00 7.11 -6.67
N ASP A 28 -7.26 7.29 -7.06
CA ASP A 28 -7.98 6.29 -7.84
C ASP A 28 -7.38 6.09 -9.23
N GLY A 29 -7.37 4.84 -9.67
CA GLY A 29 -6.82 4.44 -10.97
C GLY A 29 -5.31 4.59 -11.11
N LYS A 30 -4.54 4.89 -10.04
CA LYS A 30 -3.09 5.14 -10.13
C LYS A 30 -2.23 3.88 -10.07
N GLY A 31 -2.85 2.70 -9.95
CA GLY A 31 -2.13 1.43 -9.80
C GLY A 31 -1.53 1.29 -8.40
N ALA A 32 -0.46 0.52 -8.29
CA ALA A 32 0.15 0.23 -7.00
C ALA A 32 0.60 1.51 -6.30
N THR A 33 0.37 1.58 -4.98
CA THR A 33 0.72 2.76 -4.17
C THR A 33 1.40 2.39 -2.87
N PHE A 34 2.18 3.33 -2.36
CA PHE A 34 2.80 3.31 -1.05
C PHE A 34 2.24 4.47 -0.22
N THR A 35 1.63 4.15 0.91
CA THR A 35 1.03 5.12 1.83
C THR A 35 1.92 5.30 3.04
N LEU A 36 2.11 6.55 3.48
CA LEU A 36 2.83 6.95 4.67
C LEU A 36 1.93 7.80 5.56
N LEU A 37 1.82 7.46 6.83
CA LEU A 37 0.97 8.10 7.83
C LEU A 37 1.77 8.39 9.08
N MET A 38 1.65 9.61 9.60
CA MET A 38 2.07 9.94 10.97
C MET A 38 0.85 9.85 11.89
N ALA A 39 0.75 8.74 12.62
CA ALA A 39 -0.33 8.47 13.55
C ALA A 39 0.03 8.89 14.97
N ARG A 40 -0.95 9.37 15.75
CA ARG A 40 -0.79 9.77 17.14
C ARG A 40 -1.99 9.37 17.99
N ASP A 41 -1.74 8.85 19.19
CA ASP A 41 -2.79 8.56 20.17
C ASP A 41 -3.05 9.73 21.14
N SER A 42 -4.06 9.56 22.00
CA SER A 42 -4.42 10.54 23.03
C SER A 42 -3.38 10.69 24.14
N ALA A 43 -2.53 9.68 24.35
CA ALA A 43 -1.44 9.71 25.32
C ALA A 43 -0.19 10.47 24.80
N GLY A 44 -0.17 10.79 23.50
CA GLY A 44 0.91 11.51 22.85
C GLY A 44 1.96 10.62 22.19
N ASN A 45 1.77 9.30 22.19
CA ASN A 45 2.62 8.38 21.43
C ASN A 45 2.41 8.61 19.94
N SER A 46 3.46 8.47 19.15
CA SER A 46 3.42 8.70 17.70
C SER A 46 4.13 7.59 16.93
N TRP A 47 3.59 7.23 15.77
CA TRP A 47 4.12 6.18 14.92
C TRP A 47 4.12 6.62 13.45
N LEU A 48 5.23 6.31 12.77
CA LEU A 48 5.30 6.36 11.32
C LEU A 48 4.87 5.00 10.79
N ILE A 49 3.66 4.94 10.25
CA ILE A 49 3.02 3.71 9.77
C ILE A 49 2.60 3.88 8.32
N GLY A 50 2.13 2.81 7.71
CA GLY A 50 1.60 2.88 6.36
C GLY A 50 1.35 1.51 5.77
N GLY A 51 1.16 1.48 4.46
CA GLY A 51 0.94 0.24 3.75
C GLY A 51 1.23 0.35 2.27
N TYR A 52 1.44 -0.80 1.66
CA TYR A 52 1.59 -0.95 0.23
C TYR A 52 0.34 -1.63 -0.34
N ASN A 53 -0.34 -0.92 -1.24
CA ASN A 53 -1.42 -1.48 -2.04
C ASN A 53 -0.84 -1.90 -3.40
N PRO A 54 -0.79 -3.20 -3.75
CA PRO A 54 -0.32 -3.66 -5.06
C PRO A 54 -1.34 -3.41 -6.18
N GLN A 55 -2.59 -3.11 -5.82
CA GLN A 55 -3.67 -2.79 -6.74
C GLN A 55 -3.88 -1.27 -6.77
N SER A 56 -4.83 -0.82 -7.58
CA SER A 56 -5.26 0.57 -7.58
C SER A 56 -6.24 0.84 -6.44
N TRP A 57 -6.29 2.07 -5.94
CA TRP A 57 -7.47 2.53 -5.20
C TRP A 57 -8.67 2.70 -6.15
N SER A 58 -9.87 2.61 -5.58
CA SER A 58 -11.15 2.87 -6.24
C SER A 58 -12.15 3.40 -5.20
N SER A 59 -12.95 4.40 -5.50
CA SER A 59 -14.02 4.83 -4.60
C SER A 59 -15.29 3.97 -4.72
N THR A 60 -15.31 2.94 -5.58
CA THR A 60 -16.54 2.17 -5.89
C THR A 60 -16.46 0.68 -5.59
N ASP A 61 -15.27 0.15 -5.33
CA ASP A 61 -15.06 -1.32 -5.35
C ASP A 61 -15.34 -1.99 -3.99
N GLY A 62 -15.31 -1.25 -2.88
CA GLY A 62 -15.46 -1.85 -1.55
C GLY A 62 -14.23 -2.67 -1.15
N ASP A 63 -14.34 -3.98 -0.95
CA ASP A 63 -13.18 -4.80 -0.60
C ASP A 63 -12.37 -5.23 -1.82
N HIS A 64 -11.06 -5.03 -1.78
CA HIS A 64 -10.15 -5.70 -2.71
C HIS A 64 -9.64 -7.00 -2.10
N VAL A 65 -10.10 -8.11 -2.65
CA VAL A 65 -9.81 -9.47 -2.17
C VAL A 65 -8.87 -10.18 -3.13
N THR A 66 -7.87 -10.88 -2.59
CA THR A 66 -6.95 -11.74 -3.35
C THR A 66 -6.86 -13.11 -2.69
N LEU A 67 -7.60 -14.05 -3.29
CA LEU A 67 -7.75 -15.40 -2.75
C LEU A 67 -6.43 -16.19 -2.80
N PRO A 68 -5.68 -16.25 -3.92
CA PRO A 68 -4.43 -17.02 -3.93
C PRO A 68 -3.39 -16.39 -3.01
N GLU A 69 -2.95 -17.13 -1.99
CA GLU A 69 -1.95 -16.65 -1.04
C GLU A 69 -0.66 -16.19 -1.73
N SER A 70 -0.23 -16.89 -2.79
CA SER A 70 0.95 -16.54 -3.57
C SER A 70 0.88 -15.18 -4.29
N GLU A 71 -0.32 -14.62 -4.44
CA GLU A 71 -0.56 -13.33 -5.09
C GLU A 71 -0.75 -12.18 -4.09
N ARG A 72 -0.86 -12.50 -2.79
CA ARG A 72 -0.96 -11.53 -1.69
C ARG A 72 0.37 -10.82 -1.50
N THR A 73 0.45 -9.59 -2.00
CA THR A 73 1.68 -8.80 -1.96
C THR A 73 1.51 -7.47 -1.24
N ALA A 74 0.30 -7.14 -0.78
CA ALA A 74 0.09 -6.04 0.13
C ALA A 74 0.77 -6.29 1.49
N PHE A 75 1.12 -5.21 2.15
CA PHE A 75 1.64 -5.25 3.50
C PHE A 75 1.35 -3.93 4.22
N ILE A 76 1.24 -4.01 5.53
CA ILE A 76 1.24 -2.85 6.43
C ILE A 76 2.62 -2.79 7.08
N PHE A 77 3.11 -1.60 7.41
CA PHE A 77 4.38 -1.45 8.12
C PHE A 77 4.28 -0.45 9.26
N ASN A 78 5.17 -0.64 10.23
CA ASN A 78 5.46 0.31 11.29
C ASN A 78 6.95 0.63 11.23
N ALA A 79 7.29 1.79 10.68
CA ALA A 79 8.67 2.22 10.57
C ALA A 79 9.27 2.58 11.94
N THR A 80 8.45 3.08 12.88
CA THR A 80 8.88 3.37 14.26
C THR A 80 9.30 2.09 15.00
N ALA A 81 8.57 0.99 14.80
CA ALA A 81 8.89 -0.31 15.39
C ALA A 81 9.78 -1.19 14.50
N ASN A 82 10.17 -0.71 13.31
CA ASN A 82 10.90 -1.47 12.29
C ASN A 82 10.25 -2.84 11.99
N HIS A 83 8.93 -2.85 11.76
CA HIS A 83 8.16 -4.07 11.54
C HIS A 83 7.31 -4.00 10.27
N VAL A 84 7.10 -5.17 9.64
CA VAL A 84 6.23 -5.33 8.48
C VAL A 84 5.23 -6.45 8.76
N TYR A 85 3.96 -6.12 8.62
CA TYR A 85 2.84 -7.04 8.76
C TYR A 85 2.41 -7.52 7.38
N ARG A 86 2.46 -8.83 7.17
CA ARG A 86 2.00 -9.49 5.95
C ARG A 86 0.61 -10.04 6.18
N GLN A 87 -0.12 -10.24 5.09
CA GLN A 87 -1.40 -10.91 5.13
C GLN A 87 -1.24 -12.32 5.71
N VAL A 88 -2.14 -12.72 6.61
CA VAL A 88 -2.13 -14.07 7.17
C VAL A 88 -2.43 -15.09 6.06
N PRO A 89 -1.82 -16.29 6.12
CA PRO A 89 -2.12 -17.36 5.18
C PRO A 89 -3.55 -17.85 5.35
N THR A 90 -4.12 -18.42 4.28
CA THR A 90 -5.45 -19.02 4.34
C THR A 90 -5.46 -20.16 5.36
N PRO A 91 -6.38 -20.17 6.36
CA PRO A 91 -6.51 -21.30 7.26
C PRO A 91 -6.83 -22.57 6.46
N PRO A 92 -6.27 -23.74 6.80
CA PRO A 92 -6.55 -24.99 6.09
C PRO A 92 -8.00 -25.47 6.24
N ASP A 93 -8.81 -24.84 7.10
CA ASP A 93 -10.17 -25.26 7.43
C ASP A 93 -11.21 -24.52 6.58
N GLN A 94 -12.01 -25.28 5.82
CA GLN A 94 -12.92 -24.83 4.74
C GLN A 94 -14.18 -24.08 5.22
N GLY A 95 -14.27 -23.76 6.52
CA GLY A 95 -15.42 -23.10 7.13
C GLY A 95 -15.14 -21.72 7.74
N VAL A 96 -13.86 -21.29 7.78
CA VAL A 96 -13.48 -19.98 8.31
C VAL A 96 -13.29 -19.00 7.14
N PRO A 97 -13.90 -17.80 7.19
CA PRO A 97 -13.63 -16.77 6.19
C PRO A 97 -12.14 -16.50 6.08
N ASP A 98 -11.63 -16.40 4.85
CA ASP A 98 -10.22 -16.13 4.60
C ASP A 98 -9.90 -14.67 4.90
N TYR A 99 -9.70 -14.36 6.18
CA TYR A 99 -9.42 -13.01 6.67
C TYR A 99 -8.22 -12.40 5.97
N GLY A 100 -7.17 -13.20 5.73
CA GLY A 100 -5.96 -12.75 5.06
C GLY A 100 -6.17 -12.35 3.60
N SER A 101 -7.29 -12.70 2.97
CA SER A 101 -7.52 -12.37 1.55
C SER A 101 -7.86 -10.89 1.30
N HIS A 102 -8.27 -10.14 2.32
CA HIS A 102 -8.66 -8.73 2.20
C HIS A 102 -7.42 -7.83 2.15
N GLN A 103 -7.07 -7.33 0.97
CA GLN A 103 -5.91 -6.44 0.80
C GLN A 103 -6.21 -5.02 1.27
N THR A 104 -7.19 -4.37 0.64
CA THR A 104 -7.56 -2.98 0.92
C THR A 104 -9.06 -2.81 1.03
N TYR A 105 -9.45 -1.70 1.67
CA TYR A 105 -10.83 -1.26 1.79
C TYR A 105 -11.01 0.07 1.07
N ASN A 106 -11.78 0.01 -0.02
CA ASN A 106 -12.02 1.03 -1.03
C ASN A 106 -13.42 1.64 -0.82
N CYS A 107 -13.66 2.10 0.39
CA CYS A 107 -14.90 2.79 0.78
C CYS A 107 -14.83 4.25 0.34
N GLU A 108 -15.88 4.79 -0.28
CA GLU A 108 -15.87 6.16 -0.84
C GLU A 108 -15.64 7.27 0.22
N GLN A 109 -15.91 6.95 1.49
CA GLN A 109 -15.76 7.83 2.66
C GLN A 109 -14.55 7.44 3.51
N CYS A 110 -13.57 6.78 2.92
CA CYS A 110 -12.35 6.34 3.59
C CYS A 110 -11.14 6.85 2.82
N GLY A 111 -10.10 7.22 3.56
CA GLY A 111 -8.77 7.36 2.99
C GLY A 111 -8.12 5.98 2.72
N PRO A 112 -6.79 5.93 2.55
CA PRO A 112 -6.09 4.68 2.29
C PRO A 112 -6.25 3.71 3.46
N SER A 113 -7.03 2.64 3.26
CA SER A 113 -7.41 1.69 4.30
C SER A 113 -7.11 0.23 3.89
N PHE A 114 -6.72 -0.60 4.86
CA PHE A 114 -6.24 -1.96 4.64
C PHE A 114 -7.07 -2.99 5.41
N GLY A 115 -7.15 -4.21 4.88
CA GLY A 115 -7.76 -5.34 5.58
C GLY A 115 -9.24 -5.14 5.91
N SER A 116 -10.05 -4.80 4.90
CA SER A 116 -11.46 -4.43 5.09
C SER A 116 -11.68 -3.26 6.07
N GLY A 117 -10.65 -2.44 6.28
CA GLY A 117 -10.66 -1.30 7.20
C GLY A 117 -10.43 -1.69 8.66
N ALA A 118 -10.33 -2.98 9.00
CA ALA A 118 -10.04 -3.40 10.36
C ALA A 118 -8.55 -3.28 10.70
N ASP A 119 -7.68 -3.47 9.72
CA ASP A 119 -6.23 -3.54 9.95
C ASP A 119 -5.57 -2.17 9.97
N LEU A 120 -6.01 -1.25 9.12
CA LEU A 120 -5.64 0.16 9.15
C LEU A 120 -6.77 0.97 8.53
N LEU A 121 -7.45 1.77 9.32
CA LEU A 121 -8.55 2.63 8.89
C LEU A 121 -8.13 4.08 8.84
N VAL A 122 -8.47 4.75 7.73
CA VAL A 122 -8.43 6.20 7.61
C VAL A 122 -9.83 6.66 7.24
N THR A 123 -10.45 7.49 8.08
CA THR A 123 -11.85 7.93 7.91
C THR A 123 -11.97 9.13 6.96
N ASP A 124 -13.20 9.58 6.69
CA ASP A 124 -13.55 10.62 5.72
C ASP A 124 -12.81 11.95 5.92
N ASP A 125 -12.56 12.36 7.17
CA ASP A 125 -11.85 13.62 7.47
C ASP A 125 -10.32 13.52 7.32
N LEU A 126 -9.81 12.32 6.97
CA LEU A 126 -8.40 11.97 6.83
C LEU A 126 -7.53 12.27 8.06
N THR A 127 -8.14 12.58 9.20
CA THR A 127 -7.47 13.22 10.34
C THR A 127 -7.78 12.51 11.65
N THR A 128 -9.02 12.10 11.87
CA THR A 128 -9.47 11.49 13.13
C THR A 128 -10.11 10.13 12.89
N GLY A 129 -10.44 9.43 13.98
CA GLY A 129 -11.14 8.15 13.91
C GLY A 129 -10.33 6.99 13.32
N GLY A 130 -9.01 7.15 13.15
CA GLY A 130 -8.15 6.09 12.65
C GLY A 130 -8.09 4.91 13.62
N SER A 131 -8.04 3.68 13.12
CA SER A 131 -7.95 2.48 13.97
C SER A 131 -7.13 1.39 13.29
N SER A 132 -6.63 0.43 14.09
CA SER A 132 -5.85 -0.70 13.60
C SER A 132 -5.96 -1.86 14.58
N TYR A 133 -6.51 -2.98 14.11
CA TYR A 133 -6.69 -4.21 14.89
C TYR A 133 -5.78 -5.35 14.42
N LEU A 134 -5.12 -5.18 13.26
CA LEU A 134 -4.21 -6.16 12.66
C LEU A 134 -4.81 -7.59 12.61
N THR A 135 -6.05 -7.72 12.16
CA THR A 135 -6.75 -9.00 12.01
C THR A 135 -6.29 -9.81 10.79
N SER A 136 -6.22 -9.19 9.62
CA SER A 136 -5.81 -9.85 8.37
C SER A 136 -4.32 -9.67 8.09
N TYR A 137 -3.70 -8.66 8.69
CA TYR A 137 -2.26 -8.36 8.65
C TYR A 137 -1.64 -8.58 10.03
N TYR A 138 -1.60 -9.83 10.49
CA TYR A 138 -1.10 -10.18 11.82
C TYR A 138 0.31 -10.80 11.78
N SER A 139 1.06 -10.67 12.87
CA SER A 139 2.37 -11.31 13.03
C SER A 139 2.53 -11.80 14.48
N PHE A 140 3.05 -13.02 14.63
CA PHE A 140 3.36 -13.62 15.94
C PHE A 140 4.78 -13.31 16.42
N GLU A 141 5.53 -12.50 15.68
CA GLU A 141 6.90 -12.15 16.02
C GLU A 141 6.96 -11.26 17.28
N PRO A 142 7.94 -11.45 18.19
CA PRO A 142 8.09 -10.61 19.36
C PRO A 142 8.23 -9.12 18.98
N GLY A 143 7.36 -8.27 19.53
CA GLY A 143 7.32 -6.84 19.24
C GLY A 143 6.35 -6.42 18.11
N ALA A 144 5.67 -7.39 17.48
CA ALA A 144 4.59 -7.13 16.54
C ALA A 144 3.29 -6.77 17.29
N GLU A 145 3.11 -5.49 17.61
CA GLU A 145 1.91 -5.01 18.32
C GLU A 145 0.99 -4.21 17.38
N PRO A 146 -0.35 -4.26 17.57
CA PRO A 146 -1.26 -3.29 16.97
C PRO A 146 -0.84 -1.85 17.30
N PHE A 147 -1.05 -0.95 16.35
CA PHE A 147 -0.73 0.47 16.58
C PHE A 147 -1.54 0.99 17.76
N GLY A 148 -0.87 1.70 18.68
CA GLY A 148 -1.48 2.30 19.87
C GLY A 148 -2.31 1.39 20.78
N GLY A 149 -2.03 0.07 20.81
CA GLY A 149 -2.60 -0.86 21.80
C GLY A 149 -4.10 -1.13 21.63
N SER A 150 -4.61 -1.07 20.40
CA SER A 150 -6.06 -1.06 20.12
C SER A 150 -6.77 -2.37 20.49
N LEU A 151 -7.48 -2.39 21.62
CA LEU A 151 -8.62 -3.28 21.83
C LEU A 151 -9.83 -2.71 21.07
N ALA A 152 -10.69 -3.57 20.51
CA ALA A 152 -11.92 -3.18 19.81
C ALA A 152 -12.68 -2.08 20.58
N GLY A 153 -12.84 -0.91 19.96
CA GLY A 153 -13.57 0.23 20.53
C GLY A 153 -12.79 1.14 21.49
N THR A 154 -11.47 0.94 21.67
CA THR A 154 -10.66 1.72 22.63
C THR A 154 -9.53 2.56 22.02
N GLY A 155 -9.01 2.20 20.84
CA GLY A 155 -7.95 2.95 20.17
C GLY A 155 -8.45 3.71 18.95
N GLN A 156 -8.57 5.03 19.08
CA GLN A 156 -8.67 5.95 17.94
C GLN A 156 -7.41 6.79 17.84
N PHE A 157 -6.76 6.79 16.68
CA PHE A 157 -5.61 7.62 16.37
C PHE A 157 -6.02 8.82 15.54
N THR A 158 -5.20 9.85 15.63
CA THR A 158 -5.22 10.99 14.71
C THR A 158 -4.06 10.90 13.74
N TYR A 159 -4.25 11.36 12.52
CA TYR A 159 -3.22 11.44 11.50
C TYR A 159 -2.75 12.88 11.36
N SER A 160 -1.52 13.18 11.77
CA SER A 160 -0.97 14.53 11.62
C SER A 160 -0.40 14.79 10.23
N ALA A 161 0.04 13.73 9.53
CA ALA A 161 0.52 13.80 8.16
C ALA A 161 0.11 12.54 7.39
N MET A 162 -0.13 12.70 6.09
CA MET A 162 -0.47 11.62 5.18
C MET A 162 0.07 11.93 3.79
N GLU A 163 0.79 10.97 3.24
CA GLU A 163 1.36 11.03 1.90
C GLU A 163 1.13 9.69 1.18
N VAL A 164 0.78 9.76 -0.10
CA VAL A 164 0.55 8.58 -0.93
C VAL A 164 1.36 8.75 -2.22
N TYR A 165 2.08 7.70 -2.57
CA TYR A 165 2.97 7.65 -3.72
C TYR A 165 2.55 6.51 -4.64
N ALA A 166 2.34 6.79 -5.92
CA ALA A 166 2.21 5.74 -6.93
C ALA A 166 3.58 5.10 -7.20
N VAL A 167 3.60 3.77 -7.26
CA VAL A 167 4.78 2.99 -7.60
C VAL A 167 4.74 2.74 -9.11
N ARG A 168 5.64 3.38 -9.85
CA ARG A 168 5.77 3.18 -11.29
C ARG A 168 7.03 2.38 -11.62
N GLU A 169 6.87 1.41 -12.51
CA GLU A 169 8.00 0.75 -13.15
C GLU A 169 8.60 1.70 -14.17
N VAL A 170 9.87 2.04 -13.97
CA VAL A 170 10.66 2.74 -14.97
C VAL A 170 11.11 1.67 -15.97
N PRO A 171 10.59 1.67 -17.22
CA PRO A 171 11.04 0.72 -18.22
C PRO A 171 12.53 0.93 -18.47
N GLU A 172 13.32 -0.16 -18.49
CA GLU A 172 14.77 -0.06 -18.67
C GLU A 172 15.11 0.68 -19.97
N PRO A 173 15.73 1.88 -19.90
CA PRO A 173 16.11 2.58 -21.10
C PRO A 173 17.39 1.95 -21.65
N ALA A 174 17.38 1.67 -22.96
CA ALA A 174 18.54 1.57 -23.84
C ALA A 174 19.15 0.19 -24.16
N THR A 175 19.00 -0.90 -23.40
CA THR A 175 19.71 -2.16 -23.75
C THR A 175 19.23 -2.75 -25.09
N LEU A 176 17.91 -2.78 -25.32
CA LEU A 176 17.30 -3.23 -26.57
C LEU A 176 17.54 -2.25 -27.73
N ALA A 177 17.43 -0.94 -27.48
CA ALA A 177 17.65 0.08 -28.49
C ALA A 177 19.13 0.14 -28.93
N LEU A 178 20.07 0.01 -28.00
CA LEU A 178 21.51 -0.09 -28.27
C LEU A 178 21.86 -1.41 -28.95
N LEU A 179 21.22 -2.52 -28.58
CA LEU A 179 21.40 -3.80 -29.26
C LEU A 179 20.94 -3.73 -30.72
N VAL A 180 19.76 -3.18 -30.98
CA VAL A 180 19.23 -3.01 -32.35
C VAL A 180 20.09 -2.04 -33.16
N ALA A 181 20.50 -0.91 -32.56
CA ALA A 181 21.42 0.03 -33.21
C ALA A 181 22.79 -0.62 -33.51
N GLY A 182 23.33 -1.41 -32.59
CA GLY A 182 24.58 -2.15 -32.75
C GLY A 182 24.50 -3.22 -33.84
N LEU A 183 23.43 -4.02 -33.87
CA LEU A 183 23.18 -5.00 -34.93
C LEU A 183 22.99 -4.33 -36.30
N GLY A 184 22.31 -3.19 -36.35
CA GLY A 184 22.14 -2.40 -37.57
C GLY A 184 23.47 -1.85 -38.11
N ALA A 185 24.33 -1.31 -37.23
CA ALA A 185 25.66 -0.83 -37.61
C ALA A 185 26.56 -1.96 -38.14
N MET A 186 26.54 -3.14 -37.50
CA MET A 186 27.30 -4.31 -37.96
C MET A 186 26.81 -4.82 -39.33
N ALA A 187 25.49 -4.91 -39.52
CA ALA A 187 24.92 -5.34 -40.80
C ALA A 187 25.27 -4.38 -41.95
N TYR A 188 25.27 -3.06 -41.68
CA TYR A 188 25.69 -2.05 -42.65
C TYR A 188 27.19 -2.16 -42.98
N ALA A 189 28.05 -2.32 -41.97
CA ALA A 189 29.49 -2.50 -42.17
C ALA A 189 29.82 -3.74 -43.00
N CYS A 190 29.17 -4.88 -42.71
CA CYS A 190 29.35 -6.13 -43.47
C CYS A 190 28.86 -6.05 -44.93
N ARG A 191 27.85 -5.20 -45.22
CA ARG A 191 27.39 -4.97 -46.61
C ARG A 191 28.35 -4.09 -47.42
N LYS A 192 29.08 -3.18 -46.77
CA LYS A 192 29.97 -2.23 -47.44
C LYS A 192 31.36 -2.81 -47.76
N ALA A 193 31.72 -3.91 -47.12
CA ALA A 193 33.00 -4.63 -47.29
C ALA A 193 32.95 -5.75 -48.34
N ARG A 194 31.83 -5.93 -49.04
CA ARG A 194 31.65 -6.83 -50.18
C ARG A 194 31.55 -6.02 -51.47
#